data_AF-A0A839WQP2-F1
#
_entry.id   AF-A0A839WQP2-F1
#
_cell.length_a   1.000
_cell.length_b   1.000
_cell.length_c   1.000
_cell.angle_alpha   90.00
_cell.angle_beta   90.00
_cell.angle_gamma   90.00
#
_symmetry.space_group_name_H-M   'P 1'
#
loop_
_entity.id
_entity.type
_entity.pdbx_description
1 polymer ?
#
loop_
_entity_poly.entity_id
_entity_poly.type
_entity_poly.pdbx_seq_one_letter_code
_entity_poly.pdbx_strand_id
1 'polypeptide(L)'
;MKVTLQHSDELGPLVRATRKHQGMRQDDTAESIGVSENFLAKVERGGGTVQWEKLFQVLTELGLRVEIDVPDAAWASLQTQQTKRGAR
;
A
#
# COMPACT_ATOMS: atom_id res chain seq x y z
N MET A 1 -14.86 5.41 1.28
CA MET A 1 -14.49 5.95 2.60
C MET A 1 -13.00 6.26 2.60
N LYS A 2 -12.56 7.34 3.24
CA LYS A 2 -11.12 7.62 3.44
C LYS A 2 -10.80 7.39 4.92
N VAL A 3 -9.66 6.78 5.20
CA VAL A 3 -9.17 6.49 6.55
C VAL A 3 -7.76 7.04 6.64
N THR A 4 -7.49 7.85 7.67
CA THR A 4 -6.14 8.33 7.97
C THR A 4 -5.48 7.34 8.93
N LEU A 5 -4.36 6.75 8.52
CA LEU A 5 -3.58 5.83 9.34
C LEU A 5 -2.59 6.63 10.19
N GLN A 6 -2.56 6.38 11.51
CA GLN A 6 -1.55 6.96 12.41
C GLN A 6 -0.33 6.04 12.54
N HIS A 7 -0.56 4.73 12.41
CA HIS A 7 0.44 3.68 12.53
C HIS A 7 0.33 2.66 11.39
N SER A 8 1.46 2.02 11.05
CA SER A 8 1.51 1.09 9.91
C SER A 8 0.70 -0.18 10.13
N ASP A 9 0.48 -0.57 11.38
CA ASP A 9 -0.29 -1.76 11.74
C ASP A 9 -1.79 -1.62 11.48
N GLU A 10 -2.30 -0.39 11.39
CA GLU A 10 -3.70 -0.11 11.02
C GLU A 10 -4.04 -0.53 9.59
N LEU A 11 -3.05 -0.61 8.69
CA LEU A 11 -3.27 -0.98 7.29
C LEU A 11 -3.69 -2.45 7.14
N GLY A 12 -3.11 -3.34 7.94
CA GLY A 12 -3.33 -4.79 7.83
C GLY A 12 -4.79 -5.22 7.98
N PRO A 13 -5.49 -4.77 9.04
CA PRO A 13 -6.92 -5.00 9.20
C PRO A 13 -7.77 -4.51 8.02
N LEU A 14 -7.42 -3.39 7.40
CA LEU A 14 -8.13 -2.87 6.23
C LEU A 14 -7.94 -3.77 5.00
N VAL A 15 -6.72 -4.25 4.77
CA VAL A 15 -6.40 -5.23 3.72
C VAL A 15 -7.22 -6.51 3.93
N ARG A 16 -7.20 -7.06 5.15
CA ARG A 16 -7.94 -8.27 5.51
C ARG A 16 -9.45 -8.12 5.34
N ALA A 17 -10.00 -7.00 5.80
CA ALA A 17 -11.43 -6.72 5.68
C ALA A 17 -11.85 -6.63 4.21
N THR A 18 -11.05 -5.95 3.38
CA THR A 18 -11.31 -5.79 1.95
C THR A 18 -11.30 -7.13 1.23
N ARG A 19 -10.26 -7.94 1.43
CA ARG A 19 -10.19 -9.30 0.83
C ARG A 19 -11.38 -10.17 1.25
N LYS A 20 -11.69 -10.20 2.55
CA LYS A 20 -12.82 -11.00 3.07
C LYS A 20 -14.17 -10.53 2.52
N HIS A 21 -14.37 -9.23 2.37
CA HIS A 21 -15.59 -8.69 1.79
C HIS A 21 -15.78 -9.14 0.34
N GLN A 22 -14.69 -9.29 -0.41
CA GLN A 22 -14.68 -9.81 -1.78
C GLN A 22 -14.79 -11.35 -1.85
N GLY A 23 -14.89 -12.05 -0.71
CA GLY A 23 -15.03 -13.51 -0.67
C GLY A 23 -13.77 -14.30 -1.07
N MET A 24 -12.62 -13.63 -1.19
CA MET A 24 -11.40 -14.27 -1.67
C MET A 24 -10.72 -15.06 -0.54
N ARG A 25 -10.19 -16.26 -0.84
CA ARG A 25 -9.33 -17.02 0.07
C ARG A 25 -7.91 -16.47 0.03
N GLN A 26 -7.15 -16.70 1.09
CA GLN A 26 -5.88 -16.04 1.31
C GLN A 26 -4.76 -16.59 0.40
N ASP A 27 -4.68 -17.91 0.29
CA ASP A 27 -3.81 -18.63 -0.64
C ASP A 27 -4.10 -18.23 -2.10
N ASP A 28 -5.37 -18.29 -2.52
CA ASP A 28 -5.78 -17.94 -3.88
C ASP A 28 -5.43 -16.47 -4.22
N THR A 29 -5.64 -15.55 -3.27
CA THR A 29 -5.28 -14.14 -3.42
C THR A 29 -3.77 -13.96 -3.53
N ALA A 30 -3.00 -14.64 -2.67
CA ALA A 30 -1.55 -14.52 -2.67
C ALA A 30 -0.94 -15.02 -3.98
N GLU A 31 -1.42 -16.15 -4.50
CA GLU A 31 -1.02 -16.71 -5.79
C GLU A 31 -1.34 -15.76 -6.95
N SER A 32 -2.57 -15.24 -7.00
CA SER A 32 -2.99 -14.30 -8.07
C SER A 32 -2.15 -13.02 -8.09
N ILE A 33 -1.71 -12.54 -6.94
CA ILE A 33 -0.90 -11.33 -6.80
C ILE A 33 0.60 -11.65 -7.02
N GLY A 34 1.00 -12.92 -7.00
CA GLY A 34 2.43 -13.30 -7.12
C GLY A 34 3.22 -13.06 -5.83
N VAL A 35 2.57 -13.18 -4.67
CA VAL A 35 3.21 -13.12 -3.34
C VAL A 35 3.02 -14.44 -2.59
N SER A 36 3.82 -14.69 -1.55
CA SER A 36 3.59 -15.88 -0.72
C SER A 36 2.39 -15.68 0.21
N GLU A 37 1.68 -16.76 0.53
CA GLU A 37 0.57 -16.72 1.50
C GLU A 37 1.03 -16.17 2.86
N ASN A 38 2.23 -16.56 3.31
CA ASN A 38 2.86 -16.04 4.53
C ASN A 38 3.10 -14.53 4.46
N PHE A 39 3.47 -14.00 3.30
CA PHE A 39 3.63 -12.56 3.10
C PHE A 39 2.29 -11.85 3.26
N LEU A 40 1.25 -12.32 2.55
CA LEU A 40 -0.10 -11.74 2.68
C LEU A 40 -0.62 -11.84 4.13
N ALA A 41 -0.35 -12.95 4.82
CA ALA A 41 -0.69 -13.13 6.22
C ALA A 41 0.01 -12.14 7.15
N LYS A 42 1.26 -11.79 6.83
CA LYS A 42 2.02 -10.80 7.60
C LYS A 42 1.46 -9.40 7.38
N VAL A 43 1.17 -9.04 6.12
CA VAL A 43 0.52 -7.77 5.76
C VAL A 43 -0.82 -7.64 6.49
N GLU A 44 -1.70 -8.65 6.41
CA GLU A 44 -3.02 -8.62 7.06
C GLU A 44 -3.00 -8.49 8.58
N ARG A 45 -1.92 -8.93 9.24
CA ARG A 45 -1.75 -8.77 10.68
C ARG A 45 -1.30 -7.37 11.08
N GLY A 46 -0.81 -6.55 10.16
CA GLY A 46 -0.25 -5.23 10.45
C GLY A 46 1.10 -5.25 11.17
N GLY A 47 1.76 -6.41 11.28
CA GLY A 47 2.96 -6.57 12.12
C GLY A 47 4.29 -6.58 11.36
N GLY A 48 5.25 -5.77 11.83
CA GLY A 48 6.66 -5.83 11.45
C GLY A 48 6.98 -5.30 10.05
N THR A 49 8.17 -5.63 9.55
CA THR A 49 8.66 -5.13 8.26
C THR A 49 8.09 -5.92 7.08
N VAL A 50 7.50 -5.23 6.11
CA VAL A 50 7.07 -5.78 4.82
C VAL A 50 7.81 -5.10 3.68
N GLN A 51 7.99 -5.81 2.56
CA GLN A 51 8.58 -5.24 1.37
C GLN A 51 7.57 -4.30 0.71
N TRP A 52 7.97 -3.05 0.51
CA TRP A 52 7.10 -1.98 -0.01
C TRP A 52 6.50 -2.31 -1.37
N GLU A 53 7.31 -2.79 -2.31
CA GLU A 53 6.85 -3.14 -3.66
C GLU A 53 5.70 -4.15 -3.64
N LYS A 54 5.88 -5.25 -2.90
CA LYS A 54 4.84 -6.28 -2.74
C LYS A 54 3.62 -5.78 -1.98
N LEU A 55 3.82 -4.88 -1.00
CA LEU A 55 2.71 -4.25 -0.30
C LEU A 55 1.84 -3.42 -1.27
N PHE A 56 2.46 -2.56 -2.07
CA PHE A 56 1.75 -1.74 -3.06
C PHE A 56 1.06 -2.60 -4.12
N GLN A 57 1.67 -3.71 -4.51
CA GLN A 57 1.05 -4.69 -5.39
C GLN A 57 -0.22 -5.27 -4.76
N VAL A 58 -0.15 -5.74 -3.50
CA VAL A 58 -1.32 -6.24 -2.77
C VAL A 58 -2.42 -5.19 -2.67
N LEU A 59 -2.08 -3.94 -2.33
CA LEU A 59 -3.06 -2.86 -2.23
C LEU A 59 -3.75 -2.59 -3.57
N THR A 60 -2.97 -2.49 -4.64
CA THR A 60 -3.47 -2.23 -5.99
C THR A 60 -4.43 -3.32 -6.46
N GLU A 61 -4.05 -4.59 -6.30
CA GLU A 61 -4.84 -5.75 -6.72
C GLU A 61 -6.15 -5.89 -5.91
N LEU A 62 -6.15 -5.50 -4.63
CA LEU A 62 -7.36 -5.46 -3.81
C LEU A 62 -8.22 -4.21 -4.04
N GLY A 63 -7.78 -3.28 -4.90
CA GLY A 63 -8.47 -2.02 -5.18
C GLY A 63 -8.32 -0.95 -4.10
N LEU A 64 -7.34 -1.11 -3.19
CA LEU A 64 -7.00 -0.13 -2.16
C LEU A 64 -6.06 0.93 -2.74
N ARG A 65 -6.49 2.20 -2.65
CA ARG A 65 -5.72 3.34 -3.13
C ARG A 65 -4.93 3.98 -2.01
N VAL A 66 -3.65 4.25 -2.26
CA VAL A 66 -2.78 5.03 -1.38
C VAL A 66 -2.81 6.48 -1.85
N GLU A 67 -3.34 7.36 -1.00
CA GLU A 67 -3.30 8.81 -1.20
C GLU A 67 -2.38 9.40 -0.12
N ILE A 68 -1.50 10.32 -0.51
CA ILE A 68 -0.60 11.02 0.40
C ILE A 68 -0.96 12.50 0.36
N ASP A 69 -1.30 13.04 1.52
CA ASP A 69 -1.43 14.49 1.69
C ASP A 69 -0.04 15.10 1.86
N VAL A 70 0.33 15.99 0.94
CA VAL A 70 1.67 16.58 0.86
C VAL A 70 1.54 18.08 1.05
N PRO A 71 2.27 18.69 2.01
CA PRO A 71 2.25 20.13 2.19
C PRO A 71 2.68 20.88 0.91
N ASP A 72 1.97 21.96 0.57
CA ASP A 72 2.21 22.75 -0.65
C ASP A 72 3.68 23.17 -0.80
N ALA A 73 4.33 23.57 0.31
CA ALA A 73 5.73 23.96 0.32
C ALA A 73 6.69 22.82 -0.09
N ALA A 74 6.39 21.58 0.33
CA ALA A 74 7.17 20.40 -0.05
C ALA A 74 6.93 20.05 -1.53
N TRP A 75 5.68 20.16 -2.01
CA TRP A 75 5.33 19.94 -3.40
C TRP A 75 6.03 20.93 -4.35
N ALA A 76 6.02 22.23 -4.01
CA ALA A 76 6.71 23.27 -4.78
C ALA A 76 8.23 23.04 -4.88
N SER A 77 8.84 22.54 -3.80
CA SER A 77 10.26 22.20 -3.76
C SER A 77 10.60 21.05 -4.71
N LEU A 78 9.75 20.02 -4.79
CA LEU A 78 9.92 18.90 -5.71
C LEU A 78 9.87 19.34 -7.17
N GLN A 79 8.90 20.17 -7.54
CA GLN A 79 8.75 20.69 -8.90
C GLN A 79 10.00 21.45 -9.35
N THR A 80 10.52 22.31 -8.46
CA THR A 80 11.72 23.11 -8.72
C THR A 80 12.97 22.23 -8.94
N GLN A 81 13.09 21.11 -8.22
CA GLN A 81 14.20 20.17 -8.38
C GLN A 81 14.11 19.37 -9.69
N GLN A 82 12.90 19.03 -10.15
CA GLN A 82 12.70 18.29 -11.40
C GLN A 82 13.05 19.14 -12.63
N THR A 83 12.69 20.44 -12.65
CA THR A 83 13.04 21.34 -13.76
C THR A 83 14.56 21.51 -13.91
N LYS A 84 15.31 21.53 -12.80
CA LYS A 84 16.78 21.64 -12.82
C LYS A 84 17.47 20.37 -13.30
N ARG A 85 16.89 19.18 -13.07
CA ARG A 85 17.45 17.90 -13.52
C ARG A 85 17.21 17.62 -15.00
N GLY A 86 16.12 18.14 -15.59
CA GLY A 86 15.85 18.01 -17.04
C GLY A 86 16.60 19.00 -17.93
N ALA A 87 17.30 19.98 -17.34
CA ALA A 87 18.11 20.98 -18.05
C ALA A 87 19.62 20.63 -18.11
N ARG A 88 19.99 19.42 -17.68
CA ARG A 88 21.33 18.82 -17.82
C ARG A 88 21.23 17.64 -18.77
#